data_AF-A0A1G1FDF5-F1
#
_entry.id   AF-A0A1G1FDF5-F1
#
_cell.length_a   1.000
_cell.length_b   1.000
_cell.length_c   1.000
_cell.angle_alpha   90.00
_cell.angle_beta   90.00
_cell.angle_gamma   90.00
#
_symmetry.space_group_name_H-M   'P 1'
#
loop_
_entity.id
_entity.type
_entity.pdbx_description
1 polymer ?
#
loop_
_entity_poly.entity_id
_entity_poly.type
_entity_poly.pdbx_seq_one_letter_code
_entity_poly.pdbx_strand_id
1 'polypeptide(L)' 'MLTKIDKGAVEAANYFQGEVLEIMPDIPREELFAMVGDYIYYQQADVGKEQARAVVRETCVKK' A
#
# COMPACT_ATOMS: atom_id res chain seq x y z
N MET A 1 -9.04 -14.11 12.00
CA MET A 1 -7.59 -14.45 11.96
C MET A 1 -7.01 -13.80 10.71
N LEU A 2 -6.23 -12.72 10.84
CA LEU A 2 -5.57 -12.06 9.71
C LEU A 2 -4.30 -12.84 9.35
N THR A 3 -4.44 -14.07 8.84
CA THR A 3 -3.31 -14.98 8.64
C THR A 3 -2.99 -15.13 7.16
N LYS A 4 -2.45 -14.04 6.63
CA LYS A 4 -1.59 -13.88 5.45
C LYS A 4 -2.01 -12.59 4.78
N ILE A 5 -1.27 -11.52 5.07
CA ILE A 5 -1.21 -10.39 4.15
C ILE A 5 -0.83 -11.00 2.80
N ASP A 6 -1.69 -10.80 1.80
CA ASP A 6 -1.50 -11.38 0.48
C ASP A 6 -0.17 -10.86 -0.10
N LYS A 7 0.72 -11.76 -0.49
CA LYS A 7 2.01 -11.39 -1.07
C LYS A 7 1.84 -10.54 -2.32
N GLY A 8 0.78 -10.77 -3.10
CA GLY A 8 0.44 -9.96 -4.27
C GLY A 8 0.02 -8.54 -3.88
N ALA A 9 -0.68 -8.35 -2.76
CA ALA A 9 -1.03 -7.02 -2.27
C ALA A 9 0.21 -6.23 -1.80
N VAL A 10 1.19 -6.91 -1.18
CA VAL A 10 2.48 -6.33 -0.77
C VAL A 10 3.30 -5.92 -1.98
N GLU A 11 3.41 -6.78 -2.99
CA GLU A 11 4.14 -6.48 -4.22
C GLU A 11 3.50 -5.31 -4.98
N ALA A 12 2.17 -5.32 -5.11
CA ALA A 12 1.41 -4.24 -5.73
C ALA A 12 1.59 -2.90 -4.98
N ALA A 13 1.60 -2.93 -3.65
CA ALA A 13 1.85 -1.75 -2.82
C ALA A 13 3.26 -1.18 -3.04
N ASN A 14 4.28 -2.03 -3.05
CA ASN A 14 5.67 -1.62 -3.28
C ASN A 14 5.87 -1.03 -4.68
N TYR A 15 5.27 -1.66 -5.70
CA TYR A 15 5.35 -1.18 -7.07
C TYR A 15 4.73 0.21 -7.21
N PHE A 16 3.47 0.35 -6.77
CA PHE A 16 2.74 1.61 -6.88
C PHE A 16 3.38 2.72 -6.02
N GLN A 17 3.89 2.39 -4.83
CA GLN A 17 4.67 3.34 -4.03
C GLN A 17 5.90 3.85 -4.80
N GLY A 18 6.59 2.97 -5.53
CA GLY A 18 7.72 3.34 -6.38
C GLY A 18 7.33 4.32 -7.47
N GLU A 19 6.27 4.01 -8.24
CA GLU A 19 5.78 4.89 -9.31
C GLU A 19 5.39 6.28 -8.80
N VAL A 20 4.70 6.36 -7.66
CA VAL A 20 4.33 7.65 -7.06
C VAL A 20 5.57 8.45 -6.65
N LEU A 21 6.59 7.81 -6.08
CA LEU A 21 7.82 8.48 -5.66
C LEU A 21 8.71 8.90 -6.85
N GLU A 22 8.65 8.20 -7.97
CA GLU A 22 9.34 8.62 -9.21
C GLU A 22 8.72 9.89 -9.80
N ILE A 23 7.39 10.03 -9.70
CA ILE A 23 6.65 11.18 -10.23
C ILE A 23 6.63 12.35 -9.24
N MET A 24 6.46 12.06 -7.95
CA MET A 24 6.31 13.02 -6.86
C MET A 24 7.25 12.66 -5.69
N PRO A 25 8.56 12.91 -5.81
CA PRO A 25 9.54 12.50 -4.80
C PRO A 25 9.34 13.20 -3.44
N ASP A 26 8.74 14.40 -3.45
CA ASP A 26 8.51 15.22 -2.25
C ASP A 26 7.10 15.03 -1.64
N ILE A 27 6.33 14.04 -2.09
CA ILE A 27 4.99 13.79 -1.57
C ILE A 27 5.02 13.59 -0.03
N PRO A 28 4.10 14.21 0.73
CA PRO A 28 3.96 13.92 2.14
C PRO A 28 3.71 12.42 2.37
N ARG A 29 4.41 11.84 3.35
CA ARG A 29 4.29 10.41 3.67
C ARG A 29 2.85 9.99 3.93
N GLU A 30 2.08 10.81 4.62
CA GLU A 30 0.68 10.52 4.94
C GLU A 30 -0.19 10.43 3.68
N GLU A 31 0.06 11.31 2.70
CA GLU A 31 -0.64 11.29 1.40
C GLU A 31 -0.24 10.07 0.57
N LEU A 32 1.06 9.74 0.52
CA LEU A 32 1.56 8.54 -0.15
C LEU A 32 0.90 7.28 0.42
N PHE A 33 0.83 7.17 1.75
CA PHE A 33 0.26 6.01 2.43
C PHE A 33 -1.25 5.91 2.20
N ALA A 34 -1.96 7.03 2.14
CA ALA A 34 -3.37 7.06 1.78
C ALA A 34 -3.57 6.55 0.35
N MET A 35 -2.79 7.05 -0.62
CA MET A 35 -2.89 6.65 -2.02
C MET A 35 -2.61 5.15 -2.22
N VAL A 36 -1.55 4.62 -1.60
CA VAL A 36 -1.20 3.20 -1.68
C VAL A 36 -2.28 2.34 -1.02
N GLY A 37 -2.82 2.78 0.12
CA GLY A 37 -3.93 2.10 0.80
C GLY A 37 -5.19 2.02 -0.06
N ASP A 38 -5.57 3.13 -0.70
CA ASP A 38 -6.73 3.18 -1.59
C ASP A 38 -6.51 2.30 -2.83
N TYR A 39 -5.31 2.33 -3.43
CA TYR A 39 -4.96 1.49 -4.56
C TYR A 39 -5.14 -0.01 -4.24
N ILE A 40 -4.60 -0.48 -3.11
CA ILE A 40 -4.74 -1.87 -2.69
C ILE A 40 -6.21 -2.22 -2.46
N TYR A 41 -6.96 -1.35 -1.78
CA TYR A 41 -8.37 -1.58 -1.45
C TYR A 41 -9.25 -1.69 -2.70
N TYR A 42 -9.01 -0.87 -3.73
CA TYR A 42 -9.82 -0.89 -4.95
C TYR A 42 -9.38 -1.93 -5.98
N GLN A 43 -8.09 -2.33 -6.00
CA GLN A 43 -7.58 -3.33 -6.96
C GLN A 43 -7.81 -4.78 -6.52
N GLN A 44 -7.85 -5.03 -5.21
CA GLN A 44 -7.93 -6.38 -4.66
C GLN A 44 -9.33 -6.64 -4.10
N ALA A 45 -10.14 -7.39 -4.85
CA ALA A 45 -11.55 -7.67 -4.51
C ALA A 45 -11.75 -8.28 -3.11
N ASP A 46 -10.74 -9.00 -2.60
CA ASP A 46 -10.78 -9.69 -1.31
C ASP A 46 -10.05 -8.94 -0.17
N VAL A 47 -9.56 -7.72 -0.43
CA VAL A 47 -8.83 -6.94 0.57
C VAL A 47 -9.75 -5.91 1.22
N GLY A 48 -10.07 -6.13 2.50
CA GLY A 48 -10.77 -5.13 3.30
C GLY A 48 -9.89 -3.91 3.63
N LYS A 49 -10.52 -2.78 3.97
CA LYS A 49 -9.81 -1.55 4.35
C LYS A 49 -8.77 -1.74 5.48
N GLU A 50 -9.04 -2.61 6.44
CA GLU A 50 -8.10 -2.91 7.53
C GLU A 50 -6.86 -3.68 7.06
N GLN A 51 -7.03 -4.60 6.10
CA GLN A 51 -5.91 -5.32 5.49
C GLN A 51 -5.07 -4.39 4.61
N ALA A 52 -5.69 -3.52 3.81
CA ALA A 52 -4.97 -2.51 3.03
C ALA A 52 -4.10 -1.62 3.93
N ARG A 53 -4.64 -1.18 5.09
CA ARG A 53 -3.87 -0.44 6.10
C ARG A 53 -2.71 -1.24 6.69
N ALA A 54 -2.90 -2.55 6.92
CA ALA A 54 -1.83 -3.42 7.41
C ALA A 54 -0.71 -3.57 6.37
N VAL A 55 -1.05 -3.74 5.09
CA VAL A 55 -0.09 -3.79 3.98
C VAL A 55 0.74 -2.50 3.94
N VAL A 56 0.10 -1.33 3.96
CA VAL A 56 0.78 -0.02 3.95
C VAL A 56 1.75 0.12 5.14
N ARG A 57 1.36 -0.36 6.34
CA ARG A 57 2.26 -0.36 7.50
C ARG A 57 3.48 -1.25 7.31
N GLU A 58 3.34 -2.38 6.63
CA GLU A 58 4.46 -3.30 6.40
C GLU A 58 5.39 -2.84 5.27
N THR A 59 4.85 -2.22 4.22
CA THR A 59 5.60 -1.83 3.02
C THR A 59 6.15 -0.42 3.09
N CYS A 60 5.36 0.54 3.58
CA CYS A 60 5.68 1.95 3.41
C CYS A 60 6.36 2.58 4.64
N VAL A 61 6.26 1.96 5.84
CA VAL A 61 6.84 2.50 7.10
C VAL A 61 8.30 2.05 7.32
N LYS A 62 8.79 1.06 6.57
CA LYS A 62 10.13 0.46 6.77
C LYS A 62 11.31 1.17 6.07
N LYS A 63 11.08 2.30 5.39
CA LYS A 63 12.16 3.09 4.76
C LYS A 63 12.43 4.38 5.52
#